data_AF-A0A0G1CXL9-F1
#
_entry.id   AF-A0A0G1CXL9-F1
#
_cell.length_a   1.000
_cell.length_b   1.000
_cell.length_c   1.000
_cell.angle_alpha   90.00
_cell.angle_beta   90.00
_cell.angle_gamma   90.00
#
_symmetry.space_group_name_H-M   'P 1'
#
loop_
_entity.id
_entity.type
_entity.pdbx_description
1 polymer ?
#
loop_
_entity_poly.entity_id
_entity_poly.type
_entity_poly.pdbx_seq_one_letter_code
_entity_poly.pdbx_strand_id
1 'polypeptide(L)'
;MRSGVDSRPKVCYYQNRAPKGLLKNLSEAKPRPLYRMYYTYILKWLKNNEFYIGYTSDLKQRIKQHQGEGKLRLIYYEAYLSEKIARNRERKLKYYGSAWRALKQRIIA
;
A
#
# COMPACT_ATOMS: atom_id res chain seq x y z
N MET A 1 -12.41 -33.70 28.56
CA MET A 1 -12.74 -33.17 27.21
C MET A 1 -12.25 -31.73 27.13
N ARG A 2 -11.07 -31.48 26.54
CA ARG A 2 -10.57 -30.11 26.30
C ARG A 2 -10.84 -29.76 24.84
N SER A 3 -11.85 -28.94 24.60
CA SER A 3 -12.15 -28.35 23.30
C SER A 3 -11.10 -27.28 22.99
N GLY A 4 -10.05 -27.66 22.26
CA GLY A 4 -9.06 -26.73 21.72
C GLY A 4 -9.70 -25.87 20.63
N VAL A 5 -9.89 -24.58 20.92
CA VAL A 5 -10.32 -23.60 19.94
C VAL A 5 -9.09 -23.21 19.11
N ASP A 6 -9.06 -23.62 17.84
CA ASP A 6 -7.97 -23.36 16.91
C ASP A 6 -7.84 -21.85 16.66
N SER A 7 -6.89 -21.21 17.34
CA SER A 7 -6.60 -19.77 17.29
C SER A 7 -5.62 -19.41 16.18
N ARG A 8 -5.76 -19.99 14.99
CA ARG A 8 -5.02 -19.56 13.80
C ARG A 8 -5.78 -18.43 13.12
N PRO A 9 -5.13 -17.31 12.79
CA PRO A 9 -5.78 -16.26 12.02
C PRO A 9 -6.24 -16.85 10.67
N LYS A 10 -7.55 -16.74 10.39
CA LYS A 10 -8.09 -17.03 9.06
C LYS A 10 -7.53 -15.99 8.09
N VAL A 11 -6.38 -16.29 7.51
CA VAL A 11 -5.85 -15.53 6.37
C VAL A 11 -6.75 -15.85 5.20
N CYS A 12 -7.66 -14.93 4.86
CA CYS A 12 -8.49 -15.01 3.66
C CYS A 12 -7.59 -14.85 2.43
N TYR A 13 -6.94 -15.92 2.00
CA TYR A 13 -6.46 -16.03 0.64
C TYR A 13 -7.69 -16.07 -0.27
N TYR A 14 -7.79 -15.12 -1.21
CA TYR A 14 -8.72 -15.22 -2.33
C TYR A 14 -8.54 -16.60 -2.96
N GLN A 15 -9.52 -17.49 -2.79
CA GLN A 15 -9.50 -18.80 -3.42
C GLN A 15 -9.68 -18.59 -4.92
N ASN A 16 -8.58 -18.60 -5.67
CA ASN A 16 -8.60 -18.66 -7.13
C ASN A 16 -9.10 -20.05 -7.57
N ARG A 17 -10.41 -20.26 -7.52
CA ARG A 17 -11.07 -21.36 -8.26
C ARG A 17 -11.40 -20.86 -9.67
N ALA A 18 -10.36 -20.63 -10.48
CA ALA A 18 -10.56 -20.53 -11.91
C ALA A 18 -10.86 -21.93 -12.46
N PRO A 19 -11.97 -22.16 -13.18
CA PRO A 19 -12.26 -23.46 -13.78
C PRO A 19 -11.15 -23.84 -14.78
N LYS A 20 -10.64 -25.07 -14.69
CA LYS A 20 -9.63 -25.62 -15.60
C LYS A 20 -10.20 -25.59 -17.02
N GLY A 21 -9.74 -24.64 -17.83
CA GLY A 21 -10.19 -24.42 -19.21
C GLY A 21 -10.04 -22.97 -19.69
N LEU A 22 -9.99 -21.99 -18.77
CA LEU A 22 -9.90 -20.55 -19.07
C LEU A 22 -8.45 -20.02 -19.18
N LEU A 23 -7.44 -20.90 -19.34
CA LEU A 23 -6.01 -20.49 -19.30
C LEU A 23 -5.31 -20.56 -20.67
N LYS A 24 -6.04 -20.56 -21.79
CA LYS A 24 -5.41 -20.66 -23.12
C LYS A 24 -5.05 -19.30 -23.75
N ASN A 25 -5.59 -18.18 -23.23
CA ASN A 25 -5.37 -16.83 -23.77
C ASN A 25 -4.88 -15.82 -22.70
N LEU A 26 -4.31 -16.29 -21.60
CA LEU A 26 -3.86 -15.43 -20.49
C LEU A 26 -2.45 -14.86 -20.65
N SER A 27 -1.70 -15.28 -21.66
CA SER A 27 -0.36 -14.74 -21.95
C SER A 27 -0.40 -13.28 -22.43
N GLU A 28 -1.54 -12.79 -22.92
CA GLU A 28 -1.66 -11.48 -23.57
C GLU A 28 -2.53 -10.47 -22.80
N ALA A 29 -3.41 -10.94 -21.91
CA ALA A 29 -4.30 -10.08 -21.15
C ALA A 29 -3.72 -9.77 -19.76
N LYS A 30 -3.17 -8.56 -19.57
CA LYS A 30 -2.85 -8.07 -18.21
C LYS A 30 -4.14 -8.04 -17.38
N PRO A 31 -4.25 -8.79 -16.27
CA PRO A 31 -5.46 -8.78 -15.47
C PRO A 31 -5.66 -7.36 -14.92
N ARG A 32 -6.78 -6.73 -15.29
CA ARG A 32 -7.22 -5.51 -14.62
C ARG A 32 -7.60 -5.93 -13.20
N PRO A 33 -7.03 -5.32 -12.15
CA PRO A 33 -7.42 -5.67 -10.80
C PRO A 33 -8.92 -5.43 -10.65
N LEU A 34 -9.65 -6.40 -10.09
CA LEU A 34 -11.10 -6.35 -9.94
C LEU A 34 -11.56 -5.17 -9.07
N TYR A 35 -10.64 -4.58 -8.32
CA TYR A 35 -10.85 -3.40 -7.49
C TYR A 35 -9.71 -2.39 -7.68
N ARG A 36 -10.03 -1.09 -7.60
CA ARG A 36 -9.02 -0.03 -7.52
C ARG A 36 -8.47 0.02 -6.10
N MET A 37 -7.16 -0.03 -5.96
CA MET A 37 -6.47 0.24 -4.70
C MET A 37 -6.04 1.68 -4.62
N TYR A 38 -6.05 2.20 -3.40
CA TYR A 38 -5.58 3.53 -3.06
C TYR A 38 -4.51 3.41 -1.99
N TYR A 39 -3.45 4.19 -2.14
CA TYR A 39 -2.27 4.09 -1.31
C TYR A 39 -2.03 5.43 -0.64
N THR A 40 -1.74 5.41 0.65
CA THR A 40 -1.04 6.50 1.35
C THR A 40 0.41 6.09 1.45
N TYR A 41 1.35 6.95 1.07
CA TYR A 41 2.77 6.60 1.00
C TYR A 41 3.66 7.69 1.57
N ILE A 42 4.87 7.29 1.96
CA ILE A 42 5.94 8.18 2.39
C ILE A 42 7.19 7.91 1.56
N LEU A 43 7.67 8.93 0.88
CA LEU A 43 8.97 8.93 0.21
C LEU A 43 9.98 9.67 1.08
N LYS A 44 11.24 9.27 0.97
CA LYS A 44 12.37 9.96 1.59
C LYS A 44 13.45 10.22 0.56
N TRP A 45 13.87 11.46 0.38
CA TRP A 45 15.03 11.77 -0.45
C TRP A 45 16.32 11.45 0.31
N LEU A 46 17.28 10.87 -0.40
CA LEU A 46 18.56 10.50 0.18
C LEU A 46 19.49 11.69 0.41
N LYS A 47 19.32 12.77 -0.37
CA LYS A 47 20.19 13.95 -0.32
C LYS A 47 19.98 14.80 0.93
N ASN A 48 18.72 15.09 1.27
CA ASN A 48 18.34 16.03 2.33
C ASN A 48 17.54 15.37 3.47
N ASN A 49 17.31 14.04 3.40
CA ASN A 49 16.52 13.30 4.39
C ASN A 49 15.08 13.83 4.57
N GLU A 50 14.56 14.60 3.63
CA GLU A 50 13.19 15.12 3.68
C GLU A 50 12.17 14.02 3.39
N PHE A 51 11.01 14.14 4.04
CA PHE A 51 9.90 13.22 3.90
C PHE A 51 8.80 13.85 3.06
N TYR A 52 8.30 13.11 2.08
CA TYR A 52 7.11 13.47 1.33
C TYR A 52 5.99 12.49 1.65
N ILE A 53 4.84 13.03 2.05
CA ILE A 53 3.64 12.24 2.33
C ILE A 53 2.61 12.53 1.25
N GLY A 54 2.07 11.48 0.64
CA GLY A 54 1.07 11.62 -0.41
C GLY A 54 0.11 10.44 -0.46
N TYR A 55 -0.87 10.56 -1.35
CA TYR A 55 -1.74 9.46 -1.72
C TYR A 55 -1.78 9.29 -3.25
N THR A 56 -2.13 8.09 -3.72
CA THR A 56 -2.25 7.76 -5.15
C THR A 56 -3.04 6.47 -5.36
N SER A 57 -3.64 6.27 -6.53
CA SER A 57 -4.16 4.96 -6.95
C SER A 57 -3.11 4.10 -7.68
N ASP A 58 -2.03 4.73 -8.16
CA ASP A 58 -0.89 4.05 -8.78
C ASP A 58 0.42 4.48 -8.09
N LEU A 59 0.92 3.60 -7.22
CA LEU A 59 2.14 3.84 -6.46
C LEU A 59 3.39 3.77 -7.35
N LYS A 60 3.40 2.89 -8.36
CA LYS A 60 4.56 2.70 -9.25
C LYS A 60 4.77 3.93 -10.13
N GLN A 61 3.69 4.42 -10.74
CA GLN A 61 3.74 5.63 -11.55
C GLN A 61 4.23 6.82 -10.72
N ARG A 62 3.75 6.94 -9.48
CA ARG A 62 4.10 8.06 -8.60
C ARG A 62 5.56 8.04 -8.17
N ILE A 63 6.11 6.88 -7.82
CA ILE A 63 7.54 6.76 -7.51
C ILE A 63 8.39 7.16 -8.71
N LYS A 64 8.03 6.70 -9.91
CA LYS A 64 8.75 7.04 -11.15
C LYS A 64 8.75 8.54 -11.43
N GLN A 65 7.63 9.22 -11.18
CA GLN A 65 7.53 10.68 -11.32
C GLN A 65 8.51 11.41 -10.39
N HIS A 66 8.52 11.04 -9.10
CA HIS A 66 9.37 11.71 -8.10
C HIS A 66 10.86 11.33 -8.23
N GLN A 67 11.18 10.15 -8.78
CA GLN A 67 12.58 9.75 -9.02
C GLN A 67 13.32 10.67 -9.99
N GLY A 68 12.62 11.40 -10.86
CA GLY A 68 13.22 12.42 -11.73
C GLY A 68 13.80 13.62 -10.96
N GLU A 69 13.34 13.86 -9.73
CA GLU A 69 13.77 14.97 -8.87
C GLU A 69 14.99 14.58 -8.00
N GLY A 70 15.45 13.34 -8.08
CA GLY A 70 16.65 12.84 -7.39
C GLY A 70 16.49 11.44 -6.79
N LYS A 71 17.56 10.96 -6.15
CA LYS A 71 17.54 9.65 -5.48
C LYS A 71 16.62 9.69 -4.27
N LEU A 72 15.51 8.96 -4.35
CA LEU A 72 14.54 8.78 -3.28
C LEU A 72 14.26 7.30 -3.00
N ARG A 73 13.71 7.03 -1.83
CA ARG A 73 13.25 5.70 -1.42
C ARG A 73 11.81 5.78 -0.91
N LEU A 74 10.99 4.81 -1.33
CA LEU A 74 9.73 4.53 -0.66
C LEU A 74 10.05 3.83 0.67
N ILE A 75 9.71 4.48 1.79
CA ILE A 75 9.99 3.94 3.13
C ILE A 75 8.77 3.31 3.79
N TYR A 76 7.57 3.70 3.35
CA TYR A 76 6.33 3.25 3.95
C TYR A 76 5.15 3.44 2.98
N TYR A 77 4.20 2.51 3.02
CA TYR A 77 2.89 2.69 2.38
C TYR A 77 1.79 1.89 3.10
N GLU A 78 0.57 2.40 3.01
CA GLU A 78 -0.66 1.73 3.45
C GLU A 78 -1.59 1.60 2.24
N ALA A 79 -2.22 0.43 2.06
CA ALA A 79 -3.14 0.17 0.96
C ALA A 79 -4.60 0.11 1.46
N TYR A 80 -5.50 0.71 0.69
CA TYR A 80 -6.91 0.88 1.01
C TYR A 80 -7.78 0.55 -0.20
N LEU A 81 -8.93 -0.09 0.05
CA LEU A 81 -9.97 -0.29 -0.97
C LEU A 81 -10.74 1.01 -1.26
N SER A 82 -10.80 1.92 -0.29
CA SER A 82 -11.54 3.18 -0.39
C SER A 82 -10.60 4.38 -0.50
N GLU A 83 -10.78 5.17 -1.54
CA GLU A 83 -10.07 6.42 -1.75
C GLU A 83 -10.23 7.39 -0.58
N LYS A 84 -11.46 7.50 -0.06
CA LYS A 84 -11.79 8.40 1.04
C LYS A 84 -10.96 8.08 2.29
N ILE A 85 -10.76 6.80 2.58
CA ILE A 85 -9.98 6.37 3.74
C ILE A 85 -8.49 6.70 3.52
N ALA A 86 -7.94 6.40 2.35
CA ALA A 86 -6.56 6.74 2.00
C ALA A 86 -6.29 8.27 2.08
N ARG A 87 -7.19 9.08 1.52
CA ARG A 87 -7.09 10.55 1.61
C ARG A 87 -7.24 11.07 3.03
N ASN A 88 -8.12 10.48 3.84
CA ASN A 88 -8.26 10.86 5.25
C ASN A 88 -7.00 10.51 6.05
N ARG A 89 -6.39 9.36 5.76
CA ARG A 89 -5.13 8.94 6.38
C ARG A 89 -3.99 9.90 6.05
N GLU A 90 -3.85 10.25 4.77
CA GLU A 90 -2.85 11.21 4.29
C GLU A 90 -3.02 12.58 4.97
N ARG A 91 -4.24 13.12 5.02
CA ARG A 91 -4.56 14.33 5.79
C ARG A 91 -4.19 14.21 7.26
N LYS A 92 -4.52 13.07 7.89
CA LYS A 92 -4.15 12.82 9.30
C LYS A 92 -2.63 12.91 9.51
N LEU A 93 -1.84 12.33 8.61
CA LEU A 93 -0.38 12.38 8.68
C LEU A 93 0.18 13.78 8.46
N LYS A 94 -0.41 14.57 7.56
CA LYS A 94 0.06 15.94 7.25
C LYS A 94 -0.28 16.96 8.34
N TYR A 95 -1.51 16.92 8.86
CA TYR A 95 -2.02 17.98 9.73
C TYR A 95 -1.94 17.67 11.22
N TYR A 96 -1.87 16.39 11.61
CA TYR A 96 -1.82 16.00 13.02
C TYR A 96 -0.44 15.44 13.36
N GLY A 97 0.39 16.28 13.99
CA GLY A 97 1.77 15.94 14.32
C GLY A 97 1.90 14.70 15.23
N SER A 98 0.90 14.39 16.06
CA SER A 98 0.87 13.16 16.87
C SER A 98 0.81 11.89 16.01
N ALA A 99 -0.02 11.90 14.96
CA ALA A 99 -0.13 10.78 14.04
C ALA A 99 1.17 10.56 13.25
N TRP A 100 1.82 11.65 12.82
CA TRP A 100 3.13 11.56 12.18
C TRP A 100 4.21 11.04 13.14
N ARG A 101 4.30 11.58 14.36
CA ARG A 101 5.27 11.15 15.38
C ARG A 101 5.16 9.66 15.69
N ALA A 102 3.95 9.17 15.92
CA ALA A 102 3.71 7.75 16.21
C ALA A 102 4.11 6.83 15.04
N LEU A 103 3.86 7.26 13.80
CA LEU A 103 4.30 6.51 12.63
C LEU A 103 5.83 6.57 12.45
N LYS A 104 6.41 7.77 12.59
CA LYS A 104 7.85 8.01 12.43
C LYS A 104 8.68 7.14 13.36
N GLN A 105 8.23 6.95 14.60
CA GLN A 105 8.85 6.04 15.58
C GLN A 105 8.89 4.58 15.12
N ARG A 106 8.02 4.14 14.19
CA ARG A 106 7.99 2.75 13.71
C ARG A 106 8.84 2.53 12.46
N ILE A 107 9.04 3.57 11.67
CA ILE A 107 9.67 3.49 10.34
C ILE A 107 11.13 3.98 10.32
N ILE A 108 11.57 4.68 11.36
CA ILE A 108 12.96 5.19 11.51
C ILE A 108 13.67 4.58 12.73
N ALA A 109 12.93 3.95 13.66
CA ALA A 109 13.55 3.25 14.79
C ALA A 109 14.54 2.17 14.34
#